data_AF-A0A1I0GK11-F1
#
_entry.id   AF-A0A1I0GK11-F1
#
_cell.length_a   1.000
_cell.length_b   1.000
_cell.length_c   1.000
_cell.angle_alpha   90.00
_cell.angle_beta   90.00
_cell.angle_gamma   90.00
#
_symmetry.space_group_name_H-M   'P 1'
#
loop_
_entity.id
_entity.type
_entity.pdbx_description
1 polymer ?
#
loop_
_entity_poly.entity_id
_entity_poly.type
_entity_poly.pdbx_seq_one_letter_code
_entity_poly.pdbx_strand_id
1 'polypeptide(L)'
;MPSISTLVYITIFPFAIGYVIAESRNMNFWKLLPAAFVLYLFFGEAKQTSMIISGVAFAIGYAIPHASIFAGITNSISIFIDKIRYKSEFDDLKRKQREAEEAKAHYERARDQANEERRRYEQQRRREEAERNQRERSESSSESYSSGQGRSKGHSSSRGRTGESQGSYKRSDDSRKSSSSNSSYQEESKNEAYEETPEERRQRMHRLMGLDPSKTYSKSDLKKQYRKMRFKAHPDQGGSEKAFVELTQAYEELLKRA
;
A
#
# COMPACT_ATOMS: atom_id res chain seq x y z
N MET A 1 13.88 43.51 -2.00
CA MET A 1 13.16 42.62 -2.94
C MET A 1 13.30 43.22 -4.33
N PRO A 2 13.67 42.46 -5.38
CA PRO A 2 13.63 42.98 -6.74
C PRO A 2 12.19 43.39 -7.07
N SER A 3 12.02 44.49 -7.82
CA SER A 3 10.68 44.85 -8.31
C SER A 3 10.19 43.77 -9.28
N ILE A 4 8.87 43.63 -9.39
CA ILE A 4 8.23 42.70 -10.32
C ILE A 4 8.73 42.96 -11.75
N SER A 5 8.92 44.23 -12.12
CA SER A 5 9.52 44.62 -13.40
C SER A 5 10.92 44.03 -13.61
N THR A 6 11.81 44.11 -12.62
CA THR A 6 13.15 43.54 -12.70
C THR A 6 13.11 42.02 -12.86
N LEU A 7 12.21 41.32 -12.17
CA LEU A 7 12.04 39.87 -12.33
C LEU A 7 11.55 39.48 -13.73
N VAL A 8 10.62 40.26 -14.29
CA VAL A 8 10.11 40.05 -15.66
C VAL A 8 11.23 40.25 -16.67
N TYR A 9 12.06 41.30 -16.54
CA TYR A 9 13.21 41.50 -17.43
C TYR A 9 14.26 40.39 -17.30
N ILE A 10 14.59 39.97 -16.08
CA ILE A 10 15.57 38.90 -15.82
C ILE A 10 15.13 37.55 -16.38
N THR A 11 13.83 37.33 -16.58
CA THR A 11 13.30 36.06 -17.09
C THR A 11 13.07 36.09 -18.61
N ILE A 12 12.42 37.14 -19.12
CA ILE A 12 12.06 37.22 -20.55
C ILE A 12 13.30 37.44 -21.42
N PHE A 13 14.25 38.27 -20.98
CA PHE A 13 15.38 38.65 -21.81
C PHE A 13 16.34 37.47 -22.09
N PRO A 14 16.79 36.69 -21.08
CA PRO A 14 17.63 35.52 -21.34
C PRO A 14 16.89 34.42 -22.10
N PHE A 15 15.58 34.27 -21.88
CA PHE A 15 14.76 33.35 -22.64
C PHE A 15 14.74 33.69 -24.14
N ALA A 16 14.52 34.96 -24.49
CA ALA A 16 14.52 35.43 -25.87
C ALA A 16 15.89 35.23 -26.54
N ILE A 17 16.98 35.53 -25.83
CA ILE A 17 18.35 35.28 -26.32
C ILE A 17 18.57 33.79 -26.56
N GLY A 18 18.20 32.93 -25.60
CA GLY A 18 18.32 31.47 -25.74
C GLY A 18 17.58 30.95 -26.97
N TYR A 19 16.36 31.44 -27.20
CA TYR A 19 15.54 31.09 -28.35
C TYR A 19 16.17 31.50 -29.69
N VAL A 20 16.64 32.76 -29.80
CA VAL A 20 17.27 33.26 -31.04
C VAL A 20 18.56 32.51 -31.35
N ILE A 21 19.35 32.16 -30.33
CA ILE A 21 20.57 31.35 -30.50
C ILE A 21 20.23 29.96 -31.01
N ALA A 22 19.21 29.31 -30.45
CA ALA A 22 18.80 27.97 -30.84
C ALA A 22 18.21 27.89 -32.26
N GLU A 23 17.51 28.94 -32.72
CA GLU A 23 16.95 28.99 -34.08
C GLU A 23 18.01 29.25 -35.17
N SER A 24 19.21 29.71 -34.80
CA SER A 24 20.30 29.95 -35.75
C SER A 24 20.92 28.64 -36.25
N ARG A 25 20.33 28.06 -37.32
CA ARG A 25 20.73 26.79 -37.96
C ARG A 25 22.22 26.65 -38.33
N ASN A 26 22.97 27.74 -38.45
CA ASN A 26 24.42 27.76 -38.73
C ASN A 26 25.17 28.59 -37.68
N MET A 27 25.39 28.00 -36.51
CA MET A 27 26.23 28.59 -35.46
C MET A 27 27.70 28.35 -35.73
N ASN A 28 28.36 29.36 -36.31
CA ASN A 28 29.82 29.43 -36.26
C ASN A 28 30.23 29.80 -34.83
N PHE A 29 31.32 29.21 -34.33
CA PHE A 29 31.87 29.51 -32.99
C PHE A 29 31.99 31.02 -32.70
N TRP A 30 32.28 31.81 -33.75
CA TRP A 30 32.35 33.26 -33.68
C TRP A 30 31.04 33.97 -33.31
N LYS A 31 29.87 33.36 -33.54
CA LYS A 31 28.56 33.89 -33.11
C LYS A 31 28.23 33.58 -31.64
N LEU A 32 28.88 32.58 -31.05
CA LEU A 32 28.73 32.25 -29.61
C LEU A 32 29.47 33.25 -28.72
N LEU A 33 30.58 33.82 -29.21
CA LEU A 33 31.38 34.81 -28.49
C LEU A 33 30.58 36.06 -28.04
N PRO A 34 29.84 36.75 -28.92
CA PRO A 34 29.02 37.89 -28.50
C PRO A 34 27.85 37.48 -27.59
N ALA A 35 27.27 36.30 -27.79
CA ALA A 35 26.22 35.78 -26.90
C ALA A 35 26.74 35.49 -25.48
N ALA A 36 27.91 34.87 -25.38
CA ALA A 36 28.58 34.61 -24.11
C ALA A 36 29.02 35.92 -23.43
N PHE A 37 29.46 36.91 -24.22
CA PHE A 37 29.78 38.24 -23.71
C PHE A 37 28.57 38.98 -23.16
N VAL A 38 27.42 38.94 -23.86
CA VAL A 38 26.16 39.50 -23.37
C VAL A 38 25.75 38.78 -22.08
N LEU A 39 25.75 37.44 -22.05
CA LEU A 39 25.48 36.70 -20.81
C LEU A 39 26.41 37.10 -19.67
N TYR A 40 27.72 37.22 -19.92
CA TYR A 40 28.71 37.64 -18.93
C TYR A 40 28.41 39.02 -18.33
N LEU A 41 28.02 39.99 -19.16
CA LEU A 41 27.62 41.33 -18.69
C LEU A 41 26.38 41.28 -17.77
N PHE A 42 25.45 40.37 -18.02
CA PHE A 42 24.27 40.20 -17.17
C PHE A 42 24.57 39.44 -15.86
N PHE A 43 25.62 38.62 -15.82
CA PHE A 43 26.00 37.84 -14.64
C PHE A 43 27.01 38.54 -13.72
N GLY A 44 27.70 39.58 -14.19
CA GLY A 44 28.76 40.26 -13.42
C GLY A 44 28.30 40.92 -12.11
N GLU A 45 27.03 41.34 -12.01
CA GLU A 45 26.50 42.03 -10.81
C GLU A 45 25.27 41.37 -10.19
N ALA A 46 24.84 40.22 -10.71
CA ALA A 46 23.60 39.58 -10.26
C ALA A 46 23.79 38.82 -8.94
N LYS A 47 22.83 38.95 -8.01
CA LYS A 47 22.76 38.08 -6.83
C LYS A 47 22.62 36.61 -7.27
N GLN A 48 23.17 35.69 -6.47
CA GLN A 48 23.18 34.24 -6.76
C GLN A 48 21.81 33.68 -7.17
N THR A 49 20.72 34.18 -6.56
CA THR A 49 19.34 33.77 -6.89
C THR A 49 18.91 34.21 -8.29
N SER A 50 19.23 35.45 -8.70
CA SER A 50 18.92 35.94 -10.06
C SER A 50 19.73 35.21 -11.13
N MET A 51 20.97 34.79 -10.80
CA MET A 51 21.83 34.02 -11.71
C MET A 51 21.23 32.63 -12.02
N ILE A 52 20.67 31.96 -11.02
CA ILE A 52 20.00 30.66 -11.22
C ILE A 52 18.75 30.84 -12.09
N ILE A 53 17.92 31.85 -11.78
CA ILE A 53 16.66 32.08 -12.50
C ILE A 53 16.92 32.44 -13.97
N SER A 54 17.86 33.34 -14.25
CA SER A 54 18.20 33.71 -15.63
C SER A 54 18.87 32.56 -16.39
N GLY A 55 19.73 31.78 -15.74
CA GLY A 55 20.34 30.58 -16.32
C GLY A 55 19.29 29.52 -16.71
N VAL A 56 18.31 29.28 -15.84
CA VAL A 56 17.19 28.37 -16.13
C VAL A 56 16.32 28.91 -17.27
N ALA A 57 15.97 30.21 -17.25
CA ALA A 57 15.17 30.82 -18.30
C ALA A 57 15.86 30.76 -19.68
N PHE A 58 17.17 31.01 -19.73
CA PHE A 58 17.99 30.87 -20.93
C PHE A 58 17.99 29.42 -21.45
N ALA A 59 18.23 28.45 -20.56
CA ALA A 59 18.26 27.03 -20.93
C ALA A 59 16.92 26.55 -21.50
N ILE A 60 15.79 27.01 -20.93
CA ILE A 60 14.45 26.73 -21.45
C ILE A 60 14.27 27.36 -22.83
N GLY A 61 14.62 28.65 -22.99
CA GLY A 61 14.52 29.33 -24.28
C GLY A 61 15.32 28.64 -25.38
N TYR A 62 16.54 28.19 -25.06
CA TYR A 62 17.39 27.43 -25.96
C TYR A 62 16.82 26.04 -26.30
N ALA A 63 16.19 25.37 -25.33
CA ALA A 63 15.66 24.02 -25.53
C ALA A 63 14.38 23.98 -26.38
N ILE A 64 13.60 25.07 -26.47
CA ILE A 64 12.30 25.10 -27.15
C ILE A 64 12.38 24.77 -28.65
N PRO A 65 13.28 25.38 -29.46
CA PRO A 65 13.43 24.98 -30.87
C PRO A 65 13.87 23.52 -31.04
N HIS A 66 14.52 22.97 -30.02
CA HIS A 66 14.92 21.57 -29.93
C HIS A 66 13.87 20.67 -29.25
N ALA A 67 12.65 21.15 -29.01
CA ALA A 67 11.61 20.42 -28.28
C ALA A 67 11.23 19.08 -28.93
N SER A 68 11.48 18.89 -30.23
CA SER A 68 11.34 17.60 -30.91
C SER A 68 12.25 16.51 -30.32
N ILE A 69 13.43 16.88 -29.81
CA ILE A 69 14.35 15.99 -29.08
C ILE A 69 13.81 15.68 -27.68
N PHE A 70 13.04 16.60 -27.09
CA PHE A 70 12.45 16.44 -25.75
C PHE A 70 11.11 15.71 -25.74
N ALA A 71 10.46 15.47 -26.89
CA ALA A 71 9.23 14.68 -26.97
C ALA A 71 9.37 13.25 -26.39
N GLY A 72 10.58 12.69 -26.38
CA GLY A 72 10.87 11.42 -25.67
C GLY A 72 11.21 11.59 -24.18
N ILE A 73 11.67 12.77 -23.76
CA ILE A 73 12.15 13.07 -22.40
C ILE A 73 10.98 13.47 -21.47
N THR A 74 9.93 14.10 -21.99
CA THR A 74 8.74 14.49 -21.21
C THR A 74 8.07 13.30 -20.51
N ASN A 75 8.02 12.12 -21.16
CA ASN A 75 7.56 10.88 -20.52
C ASN A 75 8.44 10.46 -19.33
N SER A 76 9.74 10.76 -19.37
CA SER A 76 10.68 10.42 -18.28
C SER A 76 10.61 11.43 -17.12
N ILE A 77 10.36 12.71 -17.42
CA ILE A 77 10.17 13.76 -16.42
C ILE A 77 8.84 13.57 -15.69
N SER A 78 7.76 13.17 -16.40
CA SER A 78 6.50 12.80 -15.76
C SER A 78 6.71 11.70 -14.73
N ILE A 79 7.41 10.62 -15.09
CA ILE A 79 7.72 9.52 -14.17
C ILE A 79 8.53 9.99 -12.95
N PHE A 80 9.43 10.97 -13.12
CA PHE A 80 10.21 11.52 -12.02
C PHE A 80 9.38 12.41 -11.08
N ILE A 81 8.49 13.24 -11.63
CA ILE A 81 7.53 14.06 -10.87
C ILE A 81 6.54 13.16 -10.13
N ASP A 82 6.03 12.13 -10.81
CA ASP A 82 5.14 11.13 -10.23
C ASP A 82 5.84 10.38 -9.09
N LYS A 83 7.14 10.06 -9.23
CA LYS A 83 7.93 9.41 -8.17
C LYS A 83 8.16 10.33 -6.95
N ILE A 84 8.30 11.64 -7.15
CA ILE A 84 8.40 12.61 -6.06
C ILE A 84 7.06 12.71 -5.33
N ARG A 85 5.94 12.75 -6.07
CA ARG A 85 4.58 12.78 -5.50
C ARG A 85 4.20 11.46 -4.81
N TYR A 86 4.62 10.31 -5.35
CA TYR A 86 4.38 9.00 -4.74
C TYR A 86 5.04 8.84 -3.38
N LYS A 87 6.20 9.48 -3.17
CA LYS A 87 6.90 9.44 -1.89
C LYS A 87 6.10 10.15 -0.79
N SER A 88 5.47 11.28 -1.11
CA SER A 88 4.58 11.98 -0.17
C SER A 88 3.31 11.18 0.16
N GLU A 89 2.72 10.49 -0.81
CA GLU A 89 1.53 9.66 -0.56
C GLU A 89 1.84 8.40 0.26
N PHE A 90 3.03 7.83 0.07
CA PHE A 90 3.48 6.68 0.87
C PHE A 90 3.70 7.04 2.35
N ASP A 91 4.26 8.23 2.62
CA ASP A 91 4.44 8.72 3.99
C ASP A 91 3.09 9.03 4.66
N ASP A 92 2.13 9.59 3.91
CA ASP A 92 0.76 9.81 4.40
C ASP A 92 0.00 8.50 4.65
N LEU A 93 0.20 7.48 3.81
CA LEU A 93 -0.36 6.14 4.05
C LEU A 93 0.17 5.53 5.36
N LYS A 94 1.47 5.70 5.61
CA LYS A 94 2.12 5.19 6.83
C LYS A 94 1.64 5.93 8.08
N ARG A 95 1.34 7.22 7.98
CA ARG A 95 0.73 8.00 9.07
C ARG A 95 -0.69 7.50 9.37
N LYS A 96 -1.51 7.30 8.33
CA LYS A 96 -2.88 6.75 8.48
C LYS A 96 -2.89 5.35 9.09
N GLN A 97 -1.92 4.50 8.75
CA GLN A 97 -1.82 3.16 9.37
C GLN A 97 -1.56 3.23 10.87
N ARG A 98 -0.67 4.13 11.33
CA ARG A 98 -0.41 4.32 12.76
C ARG A 98 -1.62 4.87 13.49
N GLU A 99 -2.31 5.86 12.90
CA GLU A 99 -3.53 6.41 13.47
C GLU A 99 -4.63 5.33 13.60
N ALA A 100 -4.77 4.46 12.61
CA ALA A 100 -5.73 3.34 12.66
C ALA A 100 -5.35 2.28 13.71
N GLU A 101 -4.06 1.99 13.87
CA GLU A 101 -3.55 1.06 14.88
C GLU A 101 -3.74 1.60 16.30
N GLU A 102 -3.44 2.88 16.53
CA GLU A 102 -3.67 3.56 17.79
C GLU A 102 -5.16 3.64 18.14
N ALA A 103 -6.01 3.95 17.17
CA ALA A 103 -7.46 3.94 17.35
C ALA A 103 -7.98 2.56 17.73
N LYS A 104 -7.46 1.50 17.10
CA LYS A 104 -7.80 0.11 17.43
C LYS A 104 -7.34 -0.27 18.84
N ALA A 105 -6.12 0.09 19.21
CA ALA A 105 -5.59 -0.15 20.55
C ALA A 105 -6.38 0.59 21.63
N HIS A 106 -6.82 1.82 21.34
CA HIS A 106 -7.68 2.59 22.24
C HIS A 106 -9.04 1.90 22.44
N TYR A 107 -9.66 1.41 21.35
CA TYR A 107 -10.94 0.71 21.42
C TYR A 107 -10.83 -0.60 22.21
N GLU A 108 -9.72 -1.33 22.05
CA GLU A 108 -9.47 -2.57 22.77
C GLU A 108 -9.31 -2.33 24.28
N ARG A 109 -8.55 -1.31 24.69
CA ARG A 109 -8.42 -0.91 26.10
C ARG A 109 -9.76 -0.51 26.71
N ALA A 110 -10.56 0.26 25.99
CA ALA A 110 -11.89 0.66 26.45
C ALA A 110 -12.82 -0.56 26.62
N ARG A 111 -12.73 -1.55 25.72
CA ARG A 111 -13.50 -2.79 25.81
C ARG A 111 -13.08 -3.64 27.01
N ASP A 112 -11.79 -3.72 27.29
CA ASP A 112 -11.27 -4.49 28.41
C ASP A 112 -11.65 -3.86 29.76
N GLN A 113 -11.61 -2.53 29.87
CA GLN A 113 -12.10 -1.80 31.05
C GLN A 113 -13.59 -2.05 31.29
N ALA A 114 -14.43 -1.95 30.25
CA ALA A 114 -15.86 -2.22 30.37
C ALA A 114 -16.15 -3.68 30.79
N ASN A 115 -15.38 -4.64 30.27
CA ASN A 115 -15.49 -6.05 30.67
C ASN A 115 -15.06 -6.29 32.12
N GLU A 116 -14.02 -5.59 32.59
CA GLU A 116 -13.56 -5.70 33.97
C GLU A 116 -14.60 -5.12 34.95
N GLU A 117 -15.18 -3.97 34.65
CA GLU A 117 -16.28 -3.38 35.42
C GLU A 117 -17.48 -4.33 35.50
N ARG A 118 -17.87 -4.94 34.37
CA ARG A 118 -18.95 -5.92 34.33
C ARG A 118 -18.67 -7.14 35.20
N ARG A 119 -17.43 -7.63 35.21
CA ARG A 119 -17.01 -8.72 36.10
C ARG A 119 -17.05 -8.33 37.57
N ARG A 120 -16.64 -7.10 37.92
CA ARG A 120 -16.71 -6.59 39.31
C ARG A 120 -18.15 -6.47 39.77
N TYR A 121 -19.03 -5.96 38.92
CA TYR A 121 -20.45 -5.86 39.21
C TYR A 121 -21.10 -7.25 39.39
N GLU A 122 -20.79 -8.21 38.51
CA GLU A 122 -21.28 -9.59 38.66
C GLU A 122 -20.76 -10.26 39.94
N GLN A 123 -19.51 -10.01 40.34
CA GLN A 123 -18.96 -10.52 41.60
C GLN A 123 -19.66 -9.92 42.82
N GLN A 124 -19.93 -8.61 42.81
CA GLN A 124 -20.70 -7.96 43.89
C GLN A 124 -22.10 -8.56 43.97
N ARG A 125 -22.80 -8.69 42.85
CA ARG A 125 -24.15 -9.28 42.82
C ARG A 125 -24.17 -10.71 43.36
N ARG A 126 -23.17 -11.54 43.00
CA ARG A 126 -23.05 -12.91 43.54
C ARG A 126 -22.77 -12.94 45.03
N ARG A 127 -21.99 -11.99 45.56
CA ARG A 127 -21.72 -11.89 47.01
C ARG A 127 -22.98 -11.49 47.76
N GLU A 128 -23.70 -10.49 47.29
CA GLU A 128 -24.98 -10.06 47.88
C GLU A 128 -26.02 -11.20 47.87
N GLU A 129 -26.13 -11.93 46.75
CA GLU A 129 -27.04 -13.07 46.63
C GLU A 129 -26.64 -14.23 47.57
N ALA A 130 -25.35 -14.50 47.72
CA ALA A 130 -24.84 -15.51 48.65
C ALA A 130 -25.08 -15.11 50.12
N GLU A 131 -24.86 -13.84 50.48
CA GLU A 131 -25.15 -13.32 51.82
C GLU A 131 -26.65 -13.37 52.12
N ARG A 132 -27.50 -13.00 51.17
CA ARG A 132 -28.96 -13.10 51.31
C ARG A 132 -29.40 -14.54 51.52
N ASN A 133 -28.92 -15.48 50.70
CA ASN A 133 -29.21 -16.90 50.86
C ASN A 133 -28.72 -17.45 52.21
N GLN A 134 -27.58 -16.98 52.72
CA GLN A 134 -27.11 -17.38 54.06
C GLN A 134 -28.03 -16.85 55.16
N ARG A 135 -28.48 -15.59 55.07
CA ARG A 135 -29.43 -15.00 56.03
C ARG A 135 -30.76 -15.75 56.04
N GLU A 136 -31.35 -15.97 54.87
CA GLU A 136 -32.61 -16.73 54.72
C GLU A 136 -32.47 -18.16 55.28
N ARG A 137 -31.31 -18.82 55.09
CA ARG A 137 -31.03 -20.15 55.65
C ARG A 137 -30.86 -20.14 57.17
N SER A 138 -30.29 -19.08 57.74
CA SER A 138 -30.16 -18.93 59.19
C SER A 138 -31.51 -18.67 59.87
N GLU A 139 -32.36 -17.82 59.29
CA GLU A 139 -33.71 -17.54 59.79
C GLU A 139 -34.58 -18.81 59.78
N SER A 140 -34.64 -19.50 58.64
CA SER A 140 -35.40 -20.76 58.52
C SER A 140 -34.92 -21.88 59.46
N SER A 141 -33.61 -21.93 59.76
CA SER A 141 -33.09 -22.89 60.74
C SER A 141 -33.47 -22.56 62.19
N SER A 142 -33.62 -21.27 62.55
CA SER A 142 -34.07 -20.86 63.88
C SER A 142 -35.54 -21.15 64.17
N GLU A 143 -36.41 -21.11 63.15
CA GLU A 143 -37.84 -21.42 63.28
C GLU A 143 -38.11 -22.93 63.47
N SER A 144 -37.25 -23.80 62.92
CA SER A 144 -37.44 -25.25 63.00
C SER A 144 -37.02 -25.87 64.34
N TYR A 145 -36.36 -25.14 65.25
CA TYR A 145 -36.04 -25.63 66.60
C TYR A 145 -37.15 -25.37 67.64
N SER A 146 -38.27 -24.73 67.26
CA SER A 146 -39.40 -24.47 68.16
C SER A 146 -40.60 -25.42 68.00
N SER A 147 -40.55 -26.40 67.09
CA SER A 147 -41.61 -27.41 67.01
C SER A 147 -41.06 -28.77 66.57
N GLY A 148 -41.36 -29.81 67.35
CA GLY A 148 -41.24 -31.19 66.89
C GLY A 148 -40.18 -32.04 67.57
N GLN A 149 -40.39 -32.34 68.85
CA GLN A 149 -39.83 -33.51 69.50
C GLN A 149 -40.46 -34.77 68.85
N GLY A 150 -39.81 -35.34 67.83
CA GLY A 150 -40.37 -36.46 67.06
C GLY A 150 -39.30 -37.39 66.51
N ARG A 151 -39.05 -38.48 67.25
CA ARG A 151 -38.22 -39.64 66.88
C ARG A 151 -38.51 -40.14 65.45
N SER A 152 -37.49 -40.34 64.61
CA SER A 152 -37.45 -41.53 63.75
C SER A 152 -36.03 -41.88 63.31
N LYS A 153 -35.79 -43.19 63.23
CA LYS A 153 -34.53 -43.87 62.90
C LYS A 153 -34.46 -44.13 61.39
N GLY A 154 -33.23 -44.13 60.88
CA GLY A 154 -32.80 -45.03 59.80
C GLY A 154 -33.03 -44.52 58.37
N HIS A 155 -31.96 -44.37 57.60
CA HIS A 155 -31.45 -45.43 56.72
C HIS A 155 -30.33 -44.87 55.83
N SER A 156 -29.23 -45.62 55.79
CA SER A 156 -28.23 -45.57 54.74
C SER A 156 -28.83 -46.07 53.42
N SER A 157 -28.53 -45.40 52.30
CA SER A 157 -28.19 -46.06 51.03
C SER A 157 -27.86 -45.09 49.88
N SER A 158 -26.98 -45.59 49.02
CA SER A 158 -26.97 -45.45 47.55
C SER A 158 -26.50 -44.17 46.86
N ARG A 159 -25.21 -44.20 46.47
CA ARG A 159 -24.73 -44.37 45.07
C ARG A 159 -25.69 -43.96 43.92
N GLY A 160 -25.19 -43.05 43.06
CA GLY A 160 -25.64 -42.72 41.69
C GLY A 160 -25.18 -41.29 41.35
N ARG A 161 -24.09 -41.02 40.61
CA ARG A 161 -23.78 -41.24 39.19
C ARG A 161 -24.83 -40.65 38.23
N THR A 162 -24.32 -39.81 37.31
CA THR A 162 -24.83 -39.31 36.01
C THR A 162 -25.80 -38.12 35.95
N GLY A 163 -25.49 -37.21 35.02
CA GLY A 163 -26.19 -35.94 34.69
C GLY A 163 -25.21 -34.77 34.78
N GLU A 164 -24.17 -34.64 33.94
CA GLU A 164 -24.26 -34.29 32.52
C GLU A 164 -25.25 -33.15 32.26
N SER A 165 -24.82 -31.92 32.53
CA SER A 165 -25.41 -30.72 31.95
C SER A 165 -24.29 -29.94 31.27
N GLN A 166 -24.26 -30.09 29.95
CA GLN A 166 -23.41 -29.40 29.01
C GLN A 166 -23.75 -27.90 29.03
N GLY A 167 -22.88 -27.10 29.65
CA GLY A 167 -22.84 -25.65 29.52
C GLY A 167 -21.56 -25.23 28.82
N SER A 168 -21.36 -25.72 27.59
CA SER A 168 -20.23 -25.32 26.73
C SER A 168 -20.46 -23.88 26.27
N TYR A 169 -19.91 -22.93 27.03
CA TYR A 169 -19.67 -21.58 26.52
C TYR A 169 -18.66 -21.71 25.38
N LYS A 170 -19.19 -21.71 24.14
CA LYS A 170 -18.44 -21.52 22.91
C LYS A 170 -17.56 -20.28 23.07
N ARG A 171 -16.30 -20.53 23.40
CA ARG A 171 -15.21 -19.59 23.26
C ARG A 171 -15.02 -19.41 21.76
N SER A 172 -15.61 -18.34 21.23
CA SER A 172 -15.39 -17.90 19.86
C SER A 172 -13.93 -17.48 19.74
N ASP A 173 -13.08 -18.45 19.42
CA ASP A 173 -11.71 -18.24 18.98
C ASP A 173 -11.79 -17.69 17.56
N ASP A 174 -12.00 -16.38 17.49
CA ASP A 174 -11.95 -15.58 16.27
C ASP A 174 -10.49 -15.46 15.83
N SER A 175 -9.96 -16.60 15.40
CA SER A 175 -8.71 -16.72 14.66
C SER A 175 -8.91 -16.00 13.34
N ARG A 176 -8.58 -14.71 13.34
CA ARG A 176 -8.37 -13.88 12.14
C ARG A 176 -7.23 -14.47 11.31
N LYS A 177 -7.60 -15.50 10.55
CA LYS A 177 -6.85 -16.07 9.46
C LYS A 177 -6.78 -15.02 8.36
N SER A 178 -5.60 -14.43 8.24
CA SER A 178 -4.97 -14.02 6.98
C SER A 178 -5.91 -13.99 5.77
N SER A 179 -6.45 -12.82 5.46
CA SER A 179 -6.93 -12.48 4.13
C SER A 179 -5.72 -12.33 3.20
N SER A 180 -5.13 -13.46 2.82
CA SER A 180 -4.38 -13.58 1.57
C SER A 180 -5.42 -13.66 0.46
N SER A 181 -5.77 -12.51 -0.10
CA SER A 181 -6.58 -12.42 -1.31
C SER A 181 -5.79 -13.06 -2.45
N ASN A 182 -6.01 -14.35 -2.65
CA ASN A 182 -5.56 -15.07 -3.82
C ASN A 182 -6.61 -16.14 -4.14
N SER A 183 -6.94 -16.26 -5.43
CA SER A 183 -7.76 -17.32 -6.01
C SER A 183 -9.29 -17.18 -5.93
N SER A 184 -9.85 -16.33 -6.80
CA SER A 184 -11.12 -16.63 -7.47
C SER A 184 -10.99 -16.39 -8.97
N TYR A 185 -10.22 -17.25 -9.64
CA TYR A 185 -10.29 -17.43 -11.09
C TYR A 185 -10.02 -18.91 -11.37
N GLN A 186 -11.00 -19.75 -11.08
CA GLN A 186 -11.02 -21.12 -11.55
C GLN A 186 -12.40 -21.38 -12.15
N GLU A 187 -12.63 -20.77 -13.31
CA GLU A 187 -13.73 -21.14 -14.18
C GLU A 187 -13.18 -21.37 -15.60
N GLU A 188 -13.37 -22.61 -16.02
CA GLU A 188 -13.49 -23.07 -17.40
C GLU A 188 -12.30 -22.91 -18.37
N SER A 189 -11.49 -23.96 -18.42
CA SER A 189 -10.97 -24.48 -19.69
C SER A 189 -10.75 -25.99 -19.55
N LYS A 190 -11.83 -26.76 -19.61
CA LYS A 190 -11.77 -28.18 -20.02
C LYS A 190 -11.43 -28.19 -21.51
N ASN A 191 -10.14 -28.14 -21.84
CA ASN A 191 -9.65 -28.49 -23.16
C ASN A 191 -8.52 -29.52 -22.96
N GLU A 192 -8.82 -30.73 -23.41
CA GLU A 192 -7.92 -31.82 -23.82
C GLU A 192 -6.45 -31.65 -23.40
N ALA A 193 -6.08 -32.40 -22.36
CA ALA A 193 -4.73 -32.47 -21.82
C ALA A 193 -3.76 -33.15 -22.81
N TYR A 194 -3.35 -32.42 -23.83
CA TYR A 194 -2.03 -32.62 -24.42
C TYR A 194 -1.02 -32.11 -23.39
N GLU A 195 -0.15 -32.98 -22.88
CA GLU A 195 0.95 -32.56 -22.01
C GLU A 195 1.88 -31.63 -22.80
N GLU A 196 1.65 -30.32 -22.67
CA GLU A 196 2.48 -29.29 -23.29
C GLU A 196 3.94 -29.49 -22.83
N THR A 197 4.83 -29.73 -23.79
CA THR A 197 6.23 -29.98 -23.49
C THR A 197 6.85 -28.77 -22.79
N PRO A 198 7.88 -28.94 -21.93
CA PRO A 198 8.51 -27.82 -21.23
C PRO A 198 9.01 -26.72 -22.18
N GLU A 199 9.41 -27.09 -23.40
CA GLU A 199 9.85 -26.16 -24.45
C GLU A 199 8.68 -25.35 -25.02
N GLU A 200 7.56 -25.98 -25.38
CA GLU A 200 6.37 -25.28 -25.87
C GLU A 200 5.84 -24.28 -24.85
N ARG A 201 5.81 -24.67 -23.58
CA ARG A 201 5.41 -23.77 -22.49
C ARG A 201 6.33 -22.54 -22.40
N ARG A 202 7.65 -22.73 -22.52
CA ARG A 202 8.62 -21.63 -22.54
C ARG A 202 8.37 -20.72 -23.74
N GLN A 203 8.14 -21.29 -24.92
CA GLN A 203 7.85 -20.51 -26.13
C GLN A 203 6.56 -19.70 -26.00
N ARG A 204 5.51 -20.27 -25.41
CA ARG A 204 4.25 -19.57 -25.11
C ARG A 204 4.48 -18.37 -24.19
N MET A 205 5.29 -18.53 -23.14
CA MET A 205 5.66 -17.43 -22.23
C MET A 205 6.45 -16.31 -22.92
N HIS A 206 7.39 -16.67 -23.80
CA HIS A 206 8.09 -15.68 -24.62
C HIS A 206 7.12 -14.90 -25.51
N ARG A 207 6.19 -15.58 -26.20
CA ARG A 207 5.15 -14.94 -27.02
C ARG A 207 4.28 -14.00 -26.19
N LEU A 208 3.86 -14.41 -25.00
CA LEU A 208 3.06 -13.58 -24.08
C LEU A 208 3.80 -12.30 -23.67
N MET A 209 5.11 -12.38 -23.45
CA MET A 209 5.95 -11.23 -23.17
C MET A 209 6.31 -10.39 -24.42
N GLY A 210 5.86 -10.78 -25.61
CA GLY A 210 6.24 -10.15 -26.87
C GLY A 210 7.72 -10.33 -27.21
N LEU A 211 8.30 -11.46 -26.82
CA LEU A 211 9.67 -11.89 -27.09
C LEU A 211 9.69 -12.98 -28.16
N ASP A 212 10.81 -13.09 -28.86
CA ASP A 212 11.03 -14.11 -29.88
C ASP A 212 11.36 -15.46 -29.20
N PRO A 213 10.53 -16.51 -29.37
CA PRO A 213 10.74 -17.79 -28.70
C PRO A 213 12.02 -18.52 -29.15
N SER A 214 12.61 -18.13 -30.29
CA SER A 214 13.85 -18.72 -30.80
C SER A 214 15.12 -18.17 -30.12
N LYS A 215 15.00 -17.10 -29.33
CA LYS A 215 16.13 -16.41 -28.71
C LYS A 215 16.20 -16.64 -27.20
N THR A 216 17.42 -16.70 -26.70
CA THR A 216 17.69 -16.67 -25.26
C THR A 216 17.80 -15.23 -24.78
N TYR A 217 17.24 -14.94 -23.61
CA TYR A 217 17.24 -13.59 -23.03
C TYR A 217 17.91 -13.58 -21.67
N SER A 218 18.67 -12.53 -21.38
CA SER A 218 19.24 -12.33 -20.06
C SER A 218 18.15 -11.90 -19.05
N LYS A 219 18.41 -12.07 -17.75
CA LYS A 219 17.51 -11.60 -16.67
C LYS A 219 17.20 -10.11 -16.80
N SER A 220 18.17 -9.31 -17.22
CA SER A 220 18.00 -7.88 -17.47
C SER A 220 17.04 -7.60 -18.63
N ASP A 221 17.11 -8.37 -19.71
CA ASP A 221 16.24 -8.21 -20.88
C ASP A 221 14.80 -8.59 -20.57
N LEU A 222 14.61 -9.72 -19.87
CA LEU A 222 13.31 -10.17 -19.39
C LEU A 222 12.67 -9.11 -18.49
N LYS A 223 13.43 -8.53 -17.55
CA LYS A 223 12.95 -7.48 -16.65
C LYS A 223 12.58 -6.20 -17.39
N LYS A 224 13.37 -5.80 -18.40
CA LYS A 224 13.11 -4.61 -19.23
C LYS A 224 11.82 -4.80 -20.03
N GLN A 225 11.65 -5.96 -20.64
CA GLN A 225 10.44 -6.28 -21.41
C GLN A 225 9.21 -6.39 -20.52
N TYR A 226 9.33 -7.05 -19.36
CA TYR A 226 8.24 -7.15 -18.38
C TYR A 226 7.74 -5.77 -17.97
N ARG A 227 8.62 -4.81 -17.65
CA ARG A 227 8.21 -3.44 -17.31
C ARG A 227 7.43 -2.77 -18.44
N LYS A 228 7.86 -2.97 -19.69
CA LYS A 228 7.20 -2.41 -20.88
C LYS A 228 5.79 -3.01 -21.06
N MET A 229 5.65 -4.32 -20.92
CA MET A 229 4.37 -5.01 -21.09
C MET A 229 3.43 -4.79 -19.91
N ARG A 230 3.97 -4.74 -18.68
CA ARG A 230 3.21 -4.49 -17.45
C ARG A 230 2.50 -3.15 -17.49
N PHE A 231 3.16 -2.10 -18.01
CA PHE A 231 2.57 -0.79 -18.17
C PHE A 231 1.34 -0.87 -19.09
N LYS A 232 1.48 -1.51 -20.26
CA LYS A 232 0.40 -1.68 -21.23
C LYS A 232 -0.77 -2.54 -20.72
N ALA A 233 -0.47 -3.57 -19.93
CA ALA A 233 -1.47 -4.50 -19.41
C ALA A 233 -2.11 -4.03 -18.10
N HIS A 234 -1.72 -2.86 -17.56
CA HIS A 234 -2.22 -2.39 -16.27
C HIS A 234 -3.72 -2.04 -16.34
N PRO A 235 -4.55 -2.49 -15.38
CA PRO A 235 -5.98 -2.22 -15.38
C PRO A 235 -6.31 -0.72 -15.40
N ASP A 236 -5.57 0.09 -14.65
CA ASP A 236 -5.74 1.55 -14.63
C ASP A 236 -5.48 2.23 -15.98
N GLN A 237 -4.81 1.56 -16.94
CA GLN A 237 -4.58 2.06 -18.29
C GLN A 237 -5.52 1.43 -19.32
N GLY A 238 -6.59 0.78 -18.87
CA GLY A 238 -7.54 0.06 -19.72
C GLY A 238 -7.08 -1.35 -20.10
N GLY A 239 -6.05 -1.89 -19.46
CA GLY A 239 -5.66 -3.29 -19.60
C GLY A 239 -6.60 -4.24 -18.85
N SER A 240 -6.51 -5.54 -19.11
CA SER A 240 -7.27 -6.56 -18.35
C SER A 240 -6.43 -7.13 -17.21
N GLU A 241 -7.02 -7.27 -16.02
CA GLU A 241 -6.39 -7.91 -14.86
C GLU A 241 -5.88 -9.32 -15.19
N LYS A 242 -6.64 -10.10 -15.96
CA LYS A 242 -6.24 -11.44 -16.42
C LYS A 242 -4.92 -11.43 -17.19
N ALA A 243 -4.79 -10.56 -18.20
CA ALA A 243 -3.55 -10.43 -18.96
C ALA A 243 -2.37 -9.99 -18.07
N PHE A 244 -2.62 -9.17 -17.05
CA PHE A 244 -1.60 -8.74 -16.10
C PHE A 244 -1.09 -9.91 -15.24
N VAL A 245 -2.00 -10.74 -14.72
CA VAL A 245 -1.67 -11.93 -13.93
C VAL A 245 -0.89 -12.94 -14.79
N GLU A 246 -1.37 -13.24 -16.01
CA GLU A 246 -0.69 -14.16 -16.92
C GLU A 246 0.72 -13.67 -17.29
N LEU A 247 0.86 -12.38 -17.57
CA LEU A 247 2.16 -11.76 -17.87
C LEU A 247 3.14 -11.88 -16.68
N THR A 248 2.63 -11.68 -15.46
CA THR A 248 3.43 -11.77 -14.24
C THR A 248 3.91 -13.20 -14.00
N GLN A 249 3.02 -14.19 -14.15
CA GLN A 249 3.36 -15.61 -14.03
C GLN A 249 4.41 -16.04 -15.07
N ALA A 250 4.24 -15.63 -16.33
CA ALA A 250 5.21 -15.94 -17.38
C ALA A 250 6.61 -15.36 -17.09
N TYR A 251 6.68 -14.15 -16.54
CA TYR A 251 7.94 -13.54 -16.15
C TYR A 251 8.62 -14.28 -15.00
N GLU A 252 7.87 -14.68 -13.98
CA GLU A 252 8.41 -15.45 -12.85
C GLU A 252 8.94 -16.82 -13.27
N GLU A 253 8.22 -17.53 -14.14
CA GLU A 253 8.66 -18.82 -14.66
C GLU A 253 9.91 -18.72 -15.53
N LEU A 254 9.99 -17.71 -16.40
CA LEU A 254 11.19 -17.47 -17.20
C LEU A 254 12.39 -17.10 -16.34
N LEU A 255 12.20 -16.35 -15.26
CA LEU A 255 13.27 -16.00 -14.31
C LEU A 255 13.83 -17.19 -13.55
N LYS A 256 12.99 -18.17 -13.19
CA LYS A 256 13.43 -19.40 -12.51
C LYS A 256 14.33 -20.26 -13.41
N ARG A 257 14.21 -20.11 -14.72
CA ARG A 257 14.92 -20.91 -15.75
C ARG A 257 16.07 -20.17 -16.44
N ALA A 258 16.24 -18.87 -16.20
CA ALA A 258 17.31 -18.03 -16.72
C ALA A 258 18.47 -17.89 -15.72
#